data_AF-A0A7W9LCK8-F1
#
_entry.id   AF-A0A7W9LCK8-F1
#
_cell.length_a   1.000
_cell.length_b   1.000
_cell.length_c   1.000
_cell.angle_alpha   90.00
_cell.angle_beta   90.00
_cell.angle_gamma   90.00
#
_symmetry.space_group_name_H-M   'P 1'
#
loop_
_entity.id
_entity.type
_entity.pdbx_description
1 polymer ?
#
loop_
_entity_poly.entity_id
_entity_poly.type
_entity_poly.pdbx_seq_one_letter_code
_entity_poly.pdbx_strand_id
1 'polypeptide(L)' 'MTQVAGRVEAKRINDHVELIHVDNPDAVLEVPRRDWESFTAAVKAGSFDLETLNRLAEENVA' A
#
# COMPACT_ATOMS: atom_id res chain seq x y z
N MET A 1 4.70 -22.69 -4.44
CA MET A 1 4.34 -21.90 -3.25
C MET A 1 3.61 -20.67 -3.75
N THR A 2 2.28 -20.67 -3.70
CA THR A 2 1.50 -19.50 -4.07
C THR A 2 1.60 -18.55 -2.88
N GLN A 3 2.41 -17.49 -2.99
CA GLN A 3 2.28 -16.36 -2.09
C GLN A 3 0.82 -15.92 -2.21
N VAL A 4 0.06 -16.13 -1.13
CA VAL A 4 -1.26 -15.53 -1.02
C VAL A 4 -0.97 -14.04 -0.99
N ALA A 5 -1.17 -13.36 -2.13
CA ALA A 5 -1.08 -11.92 -2.17
C ALA A 5 -2.05 -11.40 -1.10
N GLY A 6 -1.49 -10.93 0.01
CA GLY A 6 -2.27 -10.39 1.13
C GLY A 6 -3.26 -9.37 0.58
N ARG A 7 -4.46 -9.32 1.14
CA ARG A 7 -5.46 -8.39 0.63
C ARG A 7 -5.13 -7.01 1.17
N VAL A 8 -5.13 -5.99 0.30
CA VAL A 8 -4.96 -4.59 0.70
C VAL A 8 -6.29 -3.87 0.50
N GLU A 9 -6.73 -3.12 1.50
CA GLU A 9 -7.85 -2.22 1.39
C GLU A 9 -7.35 -0.79 1.20
N ALA A 10 -7.87 -0.12 0.17
CA ALA A 10 -7.57 1.27 -0.10
C ALA A 10 -8.71 2.15 0.44
N LYS A 11 -8.37 3.08 1.32
CA LYS A 11 -9.28 4.04 1.94
C LYS A 11 -8.86 5.45 1.56
N ARG A 12 -9.73 6.15 0.83
CA ARG A 12 -9.47 7.52 0.41
C ARG A 12 -9.86 8.50 1.51
N ILE A 13 -8.92 9.36 1.92
CA ILE A 13 -9.11 10.43 2.90
C ILE A 13 -8.74 11.75 2.25
N ASN A 14 -9.70 12.60 1.86
CA ASN A 14 -9.52 13.96 1.32
C ASN A 14 -8.21 14.27 0.53
N ASP A 15 -7.08 14.42 1.23
CA ASP A 15 -5.74 14.76 0.71
C ASP A 15 -4.82 13.55 0.40
N HIS A 16 -5.12 12.34 0.89
CA HIS A 16 -4.32 11.13 0.69
C HIS A 16 -5.18 9.86 0.56
N VAL A 17 -4.55 8.73 0.22
CA VAL A 17 -5.14 7.39 0.26
C VAL A 17 -4.37 6.57 1.26
N GLU A 18 -5.04 5.97 2.22
CA GLU A 18 -4.49 4.99 3.14
C GLU A 18 -4.63 3.61 2.50
N LEU A 19 -3.54 2.85 2.43
CA LEU A 19 -3.55 1.44 2.04
C LEU A 19 -3.30 0.62 3.29
N ILE A 20 -4.27 -0.21 3.65
CA ILE A 20 -4.28 -0.97 4.89
C ILE A 20 -4.17 -2.45 4.54
N HIS A 21 -3.21 -3.14 5.14
CA HIS A 21 -3.08 -4.59 4.98
C HIS A 21 -4.18 -5.31 5.77
N VAL A 22 -4.97 -6.18 5.13
CA VAL A 22 -6.11 -6.85 5.79
C VAL A 22 -5.65 -7.79 6.90
N ASP A 23 -4.57 -8.55 6.67
CA ASP A 23 -4.01 -9.44 7.69
C ASP A 23 -3.17 -8.73 8.76
N ASN A 24 -2.81 -7.45 8.53
CA ASN A 24 -2.05 -6.64 9.48
C ASN A 24 -2.53 -5.17 9.42
N PRO A 25 -3.65 -4.84 10.08
CA PRO A 25 -4.28 -3.53 9.96
C PRO A 25 -3.43 -2.38 10.52
N ASP A 26 -2.39 -2.67 11.31
CA ASP A 26 -1.39 -1.68 11.75
C ASP A 26 -0.42 -1.25 10.63
N ALA A 27 -0.31 -2.02 9.55
CA ALA A 27 0.45 -1.65 8.37
C ALA A 27 -0.39 -0.75 7.45
N VAL A 28 -0.23 0.56 7.63
CA VAL A 28 -0.88 1.60 6.83
C VAL A 28 0.15 2.34 5.99
N LEU A 29 -0.06 2.42 4.68
CA LEU A 29 0.70 3.31 3.80
C LEU A 29 -0.16 4.48 3.34
N GLU A 30 0.32 5.67 3.64
CA GLU A 30 -0.31 6.92 3.20
C GLU A 30 0.28 7.34 1.84
N VAL A 31 -0.58 7.38 0.83
CA VAL A 31 -0.26 7.87 -0.52
C VAL A 31 -0.85 9.27 -0.69
N PRO A 32 -0.05 10.34 -0.58
CA PRO A 32 -0.53 11.70 -0.76
C PRO A 32 -0.97 11.92 -2.21
N ARG A 33 -1.92 12.84 -2.41
CA ARG A 33 -2.55 13.09 -3.71
C ARG A 33 -1.56 13.43 -4.84
N ARG A 34 -0.43 14.05 -4.50
CA ARG A 34 0.63 14.38 -5.47
C ARG A 34 1.23 13.14 -6.15
N ASP A 35 1.21 12.00 -5.47
CA ASP A 35 1.84 10.74 -5.90
C ASP A 35 0.83 9.74 -6.49
N TRP A 36 -0.46 10.10 -6.59
CA TRP A 36 -1.51 9.20 -7.06
C TRP A 36 -1.31 8.72 -8.48
N GLU A 37 -0.77 9.55 -9.37
CA GLU A 37 -0.53 9.16 -10.75
C GLU A 37 0.53 8.06 -10.82
N SER A 38 1.66 8.27 -10.16
CA SER A 38 2.75 7.30 -10.05
C SER A 38 2.31 6.02 -9.34
N PHE A 39 1.52 6.15 -8.25
CA PHE A 39 0.95 5.03 -7.53
C PHE A 39 0.00 4.20 -8.41
N THR A 40 -0.93 4.85 -9.11
CA THR A 40 -1.88 4.17 -10.00
C THR A 40 -1.17 3.48 -11.15
N ALA A 41 -0.10 4.10 -11.68
CA ALA A 41 0.73 3.49 -12.71
C ALA A 41 1.46 2.24 -12.18
N ALA A 42 2.02 2.28 -10.97
CA ALA A 42 2.68 1.14 -10.34
C ALA A 42 1.71 -0.02 -10.08
N VAL A 43 0.50 0.27 -9.60
CA VAL A 43 -0.56 -0.73 -9.39
C VAL A 43 -0.98 -1.36 -10.72
N LYS A 44 -1.22 -0.54 -11.76
CA LYS A 44 -1.59 -1.04 -13.10
C LYS A 44 -0.48 -1.85 -13.76
N ALA A 45 0.77 -1.51 -13.49
CA ALA A 45 1.94 -2.25 -13.97
C ALA A 45 2.16 -3.58 -13.21
N GLY A 46 1.34 -3.88 -12.19
CA GLY A 46 1.55 -5.03 -11.32
C GLY A 46 2.85 -4.98 -10.52
N SER A 47 3.47 -3.79 -10.44
CA SER A 47 4.72 -3.55 -9.70
C SER A 47 4.46 -3.09 -8.27
N PHE A 48 3.19 -2.88 -7.91
CA PHE A 48 2.79 -2.62 -6.54
C PHE A 48 2.51 -3.95 -5.83
N ASP A 49 3.55 -4.52 -5.27
CA ASP A 49 3.50 -5.77 -4.51
C ASP A 49 3.37 -5.48 -3.01
N LEU A 50 2.66 -6.34 -2.28
CA LEU A 50 2.51 -6.23 -0.82
C LEU A 50 3.83 -6.24 -0.08
N GLU A 51 4.87 -6.82 -0.67
CA GLU A 51 6.23 -6.71 -0.13
C GLU A 51 6.70 -5.24 -0.01
N THR A 52 6.23 -4.34 -0.87
CA THR A 52 6.51 -2.90 -0.78
C THR A 52 5.78 -2.27 0.40
N LEU A 53 4.52 -2.67 0.63
CA LEU A 53 3.73 -2.22 1.78
C LEU A 53 4.34 -2.70 3.10
N ASN A 54 4.70 -3.98 3.19
CA ASN A 54 5.36 -4.54 4.37
C ASN A 54 6.69 -3.86 4.63
N ARG A 55 7.53 -3.64 3.61
CA ARG A 55 8.81 -2.95 3.79
C ARG A 55 8.64 -1.52 4.30
N LEU A 56 7.70 -0.76 3.71
CA LEU A 56 7.44 0.61 4.16
C LEU A 56 6.85 0.65 5.57
N ALA A 57 6.04 -0.33 5.95
CA ALA A 57 5.55 -0.47 7.32
C ALA A 57 6.69 -0.81 8.29
N GLU A 58 7.62 -1.69 7.94
CA GLU A 58 8.81 -1.99 8.74
C GLU A 58 9.73 -0.76 8.89
N GLU A 59 9.87 0.07 7.84
CA GLU A 59 10.69 1.28 7.87
C GLU A 59 10.06 2.43 8.67
N ASN A 60 8.72 2.51 8.77
CA ASN A 60 8.02 3.55 9.55
C ASN A 60 7.91 3.23 11.05
N VAL A 61 8.11 1.97 11.44
CA VAL A 61 8.04 1.52 12.85
C VAL A 61 9.40 1.67 13.56
N ALA A 62 10.47 2.04 12.85
CA ALA A 62 11.84 2.17 13.37
C ALA A 62 12.18 3.58 13.92
#